data_AF-A0A060C7N8-F1
#
_entry.id   AF-A0A060C7N8-F1
#
_cell.length_a   1.000
_cell.length_b   1.000
_cell.length_c   1.000
_cell.angle_alpha   90.00
_cell.angle_beta   90.00
_cell.angle_gamma   90.00
#
_symmetry.space_group_name_H-M   'P 1'
#
loop_
_entity.id
_entity.type
_entity.pdbx_description
1 polymer ?
#
loop_
_entity_poly.entity_id
_entity_poly.type
_entity_poly.pdbx_seq_one_letter_code
_entity_poly.pdbx_strand_id
1 'polypeptide(L)'
;TVYIPAAPGSLTLYGTSAKATDVKIAMPLDSEIDAATWRRAVNPSGKYMPGKPAWYMFDNCQRRRGPAVGIMCSAIVWSQNNGLQLQNLTIANSLGDGVDAGKHQAVALRTDGDKVQINNVEYSGPPEHLPGHQQRCTKPPR
;
A
#
# COMPACT_ATOMS: atom_id res chain seq x y z
N THR A 1 -6.04 4.66 -1.16
CA THR A 1 -5.51 3.37 -0.66
C THR A 1 -6.42 2.21 -1.00
N VAL A 2 -5.91 0.98 -0.97
CA VAL A 2 -6.66 -0.28 -1.05
C VAL A 2 -6.19 -1.17 0.09
N TYR A 3 -7.07 -1.45 1.06
CA TYR A 3 -6.78 -2.36 2.17
C TYR A 3 -7.50 -3.68 1.98
N ILE A 4 -6.74 -4.76 2.00
CA ILE A 4 -7.21 -6.13 1.77
C ILE A 4 -7.01 -6.89 3.08
N PRO A 5 -8.07 -7.12 3.88
CA PRO A 5 -7.93 -7.75 5.19
C PRO A 5 -7.59 -9.24 5.05
N ALA A 6 -7.18 -9.84 6.16
CA ALA A 6 -7.12 -11.29 6.24
C ALA A 6 -8.51 -11.88 5.99
N ALA A 7 -8.56 -12.95 5.21
CA ALA A 7 -9.80 -13.65 4.86
C ALA A 7 -9.49 -15.14 4.60
N PRO A 8 -10.48 -16.04 4.75
CA PRO A 8 -10.27 -17.46 4.51
C PRO A 8 -10.05 -17.79 3.02
N GLY A 9 -10.59 -16.97 2.11
CA GLY A 9 -10.38 -17.10 0.67
C GLY A 9 -9.25 -16.21 0.16
N SER A 10 -8.53 -16.67 -0.86
CA SER A 10 -7.54 -15.87 -1.60
C SER A 10 -8.22 -14.88 -2.54
N LEU A 11 -7.63 -13.70 -2.70
CA LEU A 11 -8.08 -12.67 -3.64
C LEU A 11 -7.08 -12.49 -4.78
N THR A 12 -7.59 -12.45 -6.02
CA THR A 12 -6.82 -12.00 -7.19
C THR A 12 -7.30 -10.61 -7.60
N LEU A 13 -6.37 -9.65 -7.66
CA LEU A 13 -6.61 -8.33 -8.24
C LEU A 13 -5.76 -8.19 -9.49
N TYR A 14 -6.41 -7.97 -10.64
CA TYR A 14 -5.71 -7.90 -11.92
C TYR A 14 -6.21 -6.76 -12.80
N GLY A 15 -5.30 -6.15 -13.55
CA GLY A 15 -5.64 -5.22 -14.62
C GLY A 15 -5.98 -5.96 -15.91
N THR A 16 -6.96 -5.44 -16.64
CA THR A 16 -7.49 -6.05 -17.88
C THR A 16 -6.91 -5.42 -19.16
N SER A 17 -6.12 -4.36 -19.02
CA SER A 17 -5.51 -3.65 -20.14
C SER A 17 -4.32 -4.39 -20.73
N ALA A 18 -3.88 -3.99 -21.92
CA ALA A 18 -2.74 -4.61 -22.59
C ALA A 18 -1.42 -4.42 -21.81
N LYS A 19 -1.26 -3.30 -21.09
CA LYS A 19 -0.07 -3.00 -20.30
C LYS A 19 -0.43 -2.76 -18.84
N ALA A 20 0.47 -3.15 -17.93
CA ALA A 20 0.31 -2.93 -16.49
C ALA A 20 0.18 -1.43 -16.16
N THR A 21 0.91 -0.57 -16.89
CA THR A 21 0.87 0.90 -16.76
C THR A 21 -0.50 1.52 -17.00
N ASP A 22 -1.38 0.83 -17.74
CA ASP A 22 -2.70 1.34 -18.09
C ASP A 22 -3.69 1.19 -16.92
N VAL A 23 -3.35 0.41 -15.88
CA VAL A 23 -4.15 0.23 -14.67
C VAL A 23 -3.34 0.67 -13.47
N LYS A 24 -3.61 1.87 -12.95
CA LYS A 24 -2.80 2.49 -11.90
C LYS A 24 -3.57 2.71 -10.60
N ILE A 25 -3.05 2.17 -9.50
CA ILE A 25 -3.47 2.48 -8.13
C ILE A 25 -2.42 3.40 -7.52
N ALA A 26 -2.75 4.69 -7.39
CA ALA A 26 -1.77 5.68 -6.92
C ALA A 26 -2.37 6.76 -6.03
N MET A 27 -1.58 7.21 -5.07
CA MET A 27 -1.76 8.46 -4.32
C MET A 27 -0.44 8.85 -3.64
N PRO A 28 -0.23 10.12 -3.30
CA PRO A 28 0.88 10.53 -2.44
C PRO A 28 0.50 10.26 -0.99
N LEU A 29 1.33 9.49 -0.27
CA LEU A 29 1.12 9.26 1.15
C LEU A 29 2.47 9.13 1.87
N ASP A 30 2.75 10.11 2.71
CA ASP A 30 4.00 10.19 3.47
C ASP A 30 3.88 9.43 4.81
N SER A 31 5.00 8.93 5.33
CA SER A 31 5.11 8.44 6.70
C SER A 31 5.07 9.58 7.70
N GLU A 32 5.59 10.75 7.34
CA GLU A 32 5.83 11.84 8.28
C GLU A 32 4.61 12.75 8.51
N ILE A 33 3.53 12.56 7.77
CA ILE A 33 2.31 13.36 7.96
C ILE A 33 1.62 13.01 9.28
N ASP A 34 0.95 14.01 9.86
CA ASP A 34 0.16 13.83 11.08
C ASP A 34 -1.07 12.94 10.84
N ALA A 35 -1.58 12.35 11.93
CA ALA A 35 -2.72 11.43 11.87
C ALA A 35 -4.02 12.08 11.37
N ALA A 36 -4.25 13.39 11.58
CA ALA A 36 -5.44 14.06 11.08
C ALA A 36 -5.38 14.25 9.56
N THR A 37 -4.23 14.66 9.03
CA THR A 37 -3.97 14.80 7.60
C THR A 37 -4.04 13.44 6.90
N TRP A 38 -3.41 12.41 7.47
CA TRP A 38 -3.50 11.05 6.95
C TRP A 38 -4.96 10.54 6.89
N ARG A 39 -5.76 10.74 7.96
CA ARG A 39 -7.17 10.33 7.98
C ARG A 39 -7.99 10.96 6.86
N ARG A 40 -7.79 12.27 6.60
CA ARG A 40 -8.47 12.98 5.50
C ARG A 40 -8.12 12.40 4.14
N ALA A 41 -6.85 12.07 3.92
CA ALA A 41 -6.38 11.50 2.65
C ALA A 41 -6.84 10.05 2.44
N VAL A 42 -6.77 9.22 3.49
CA VAL A 42 -7.00 7.77 3.40
C VAL A 42 -8.48 7.40 3.48
N ASN A 43 -9.29 8.17 4.22
CA ASN A 43 -10.69 7.86 4.49
C ASN A 43 -11.67 8.96 4.04
N PRO A 44 -11.63 9.43 2.77
CA PRO A 44 -12.64 10.33 2.27
C PRO A 44 -14.01 9.63 2.27
N SER A 45 -15.06 10.38 2.63
CA SER A 45 -16.47 9.93 2.57
C SER A 45 -16.79 8.64 3.34
N GLY A 46 -16.06 8.33 4.42
CA GLY A 46 -16.33 7.13 5.23
C GLY A 46 -16.05 5.82 4.50
N LYS A 47 -15.01 5.80 3.66
CA LYS A 47 -14.50 4.59 3.00
C LYS A 47 -14.25 3.44 3.99
N TYR A 48 -13.60 3.73 5.12
CA TYR A 48 -13.36 2.82 6.24
C TYR A 48 -14.21 3.26 7.43
N MET A 49 -15.10 2.39 7.89
CA MET A 49 -16.01 2.63 9.01
C MET A 49 -16.17 1.36 9.85
N PRO A 50 -16.52 1.48 11.15
CA PRO A 50 -16.88 0.33 11.96
C PRO A 50 -17.91 -0.57 11.24
N GLY A 51 -17.66 -1.87 11.23
CA GLY A 51 -18.48 -2.86 10.52
C GLY A 51 -18.11 -3.09 9.05
N LYS A 52 -17.31 -2.23 8.41
CA LYS A 52 -16.78 -2.48 7.05
C LYS A 52 -15.52 -3.36 7.09
N PRO A 53 -15.27 -4.16 6.03
CA PRO A 53 -13.99 -4.85 5.87
C PRO A 53 -12.81 -3.88 5.95
N ALA A 54 -11.69 -4.35 6.49
CA ALA A 54 -10.46 -3.58 6.71
C ALA A 54 -10.57 -2.37 7.67
N TRP A 55 -11.69 -2.18 8.38
CA TRP A 55 -11.78 -1.14 9.43
C TRP A 55 -10.62 -1.24 10.41
N TYR A 56 -10.34 -2.43 10.94
CA TYR A 56 -9.27 -2.63 11.93
C TYR A 56 -7.87 -2.21 11.42
N MET A 57 -7.62 -2.34 10.11
CA MET A 57 -6.37 -1.94 9.48
C MET A 57 -6.24 -0.42 9.51
N PHE A 58 -7.27 0.29 9.03
CA PHE A 58 -7.35 1.74 9.09
C PHE A 58 -7.28 2.26 10.54
N ASP A 59 -8.00 1.60 11.43
CA ASP A 59 -8.15 1.97 12.83
C ASP A 59 -6.84 1.85 13.62
N ASN A 60 -5.99 0.87 13.28
CA ASN A 60 -4.65 0.75 13.83
C ASN A 60 -3.75 1.95 13.48
N CYS A 61 -3.87 2.49 12.27
CA CYS A 61 -3.12 3.67 11.84
C CYS A 61 -3.70 4.97 12.42
N GLN A 62 -5.03 5.12 12.40
CA GLN A 62 -5.70 6.36 12.80
C GLN A 62 -5.60 6.66 14.30
N ARG A 63 -5.38 5.63 15.13
CA ARG A 63 -5.21 5.76 16.59
C ARG A 63 -3.77 6.00 17.03
N ARG A 64 -2.80 6.07 16.12
CA ARG A 64 -1.41 6.36 16.47
C ARG A 64 -1.32 7.73 17.15
N ARG A 65 -0.59 7.79 18.26
CA ARG A 65 -0.40 9.01 19.07
C ARG A 65 0.96 9.69 18.83
N GLY A 66 1.78 9.14 17.93
CA GLY A 66 3.04 9.75 17.54
C GLY A 66 2.85 11.03 16.72
N PRO A 67 3.90 11.83 16.54
CA PRO A 67 3.85 13.05 15.73
C PRO A 67 3.55 12.77 14.26
N ALA A 68 3.88 11.56 13.79
CA ALA A 68 3.72 11.09 12.43
C ALA A 68 3.02 9.72 12.40
N VAL A 69 2.37 9.40 11.28
CA VAL A 69 1.71 8.09 11.10
C VAL A 69 2.69 6.94 10.90
N GLY A 70 3.91 7.20 10.43
CA GLY A 70 5.01 6.25 10.23
C GLY A 70 4.87 5.36 8.99
N ILE A 71 6.01 4.80 8.55
CA ILE A 71 6.16 4.01 7.30
C ILE A 71 5.11 2.90 7.13
N MET A 72 4.74 2.23 8.22
CA MET A 72 3.79 1.13 8.17
C MET A 72 2.37 1.57 7.78
N CYS A 73 2.06 2.87 7.86
CA CYS A 73 0.79 3.47 7.49
C CYS A 73 0.88 4.29 6.19
N SER A 74 2.04 4.38 5.54
CA SER A 74 2.20 5.08 4.25
C SER A 74 1.90 4.21 3.02
N ALA A 75 1.53 2.93 3.23
CA ALA A 75 1.22 1.99 2.15
C ALA A 75 -0.04 2.38 1.35
N ILE A 76 0.08 2.45 0.01
CA ILE A 76 -1.07 2.68 -0.88
C ILE A 76 -1.94 1.43 -0.98
N VAL A 77 -1.31 0.27 -1.16
CA VAL A 77 -1.95 -1.04 -1.07
C VAL A 77 -1.39 -1.74 0.15
N TRP A 78 -2.25 -2.14 1.09
CA TRP A 78 -1.87 -2.97 2.24
C TRP A 78 -2.74 -4.22 2.27
N SER A 79 -2.12 -5.39 2.18
CA SER A 79 -2.80 -6.67 2.24
C SER A 79 -2.33 -7.51 3.43
N GLN A 80 -3.27 -8.18 4.08
CA GLN A 80 -3.05 -9.28 5.02
C GLN A 80 -3.69 -10.59 4.52
N ASN A 81 -4.13 -10.63 3.25
CA ASN A 81 -4.77 -11.80 2.65
C ASN A 81 -3.74 -12.86 2.27
N ASN A 82 -3.88 -14.05 2.84
CA ASN A 82 -3.08 -15.21 2.44
C ASN A 82 -3.47 -15.63 1.02
N GLY A 83 -2.47 -15.94 0.18
CA GLY A 83 -2.68 -16.31 -1.21
C GLY A 83 -3.07 -15.15 -2.12
N LEU A 84 -2.89 -13.89 -1.70
CA LEU A 84 -3.13 -12.73 -2.56
C LEU A 84 -2.39 -12.90 -3.89
N GLN A 85 -3.08 -12.62 -5.00
CA GLN A 85 -2.46 -12.55 -6.32
C GLN A 85 -2.66 -11.15 -6.90
N LEU A 86 -1.57 -10.52 -7.32
CA LEU A 86 -1.60 -9.24 -8.04
C LEU A 86 -1.09 -9.46 -9.46
N GLN A 87 -1.85 -8.99 -10.46
CA GLN A 87 -1.46 -9.18 -11.86
C GLN A 87 -1.70 -7.97 -12.76
N ASN A 88 -0.75 -7.66 -13.64
CA ASN A 88 -0.95 -6.73 -14.76
C ASN A 88 -1.47 -5.34 -14.35
N LEU A 89 -0.85 -4.71 -13.35
CA LEU A 89 -1.23 -3.38 -12.86
C LEU A 89 -0.02 -2.64 -12.27
N THR A 90 -0.15 -1.33 -12.09
CA THR A 90 0.83 -0.48 -11.41
C THR A 90 0.32 -0.05 -10.04
N ILE A 91 1.16 -0.20 -9.00
CA ILE A 91 0.92 0.36 -7.66
C ILE A 91 1.98 1.42 -7.40
N ALA A 92 1.55 2.65 -7.12
CA ALA A 92 2.49 3.75 -6.92
C ALA A 92 2.16 4.59 -5.69
N ASN A 93 3.17 4.85 -4.86
CA ASN A 93 3.11 5.97 -3.94
C ASN A 93 3.71 7.18 -4.62
N SER A 94 2.86 8.13 -5.03
CA SER A 94 3.26 9.24 -5.89
C SER A 94 3.75 10.47 -5.11
N LEU A 95 4.32 10.27 -3.91
CA LEU A 95 4.85 11.37 -3.09
C LEU A 95 5.95 12.16 -3.84
N GLY A 96 6.77 11.46 -4.63
CA GLY A 96 7.71 12.07 -5.58
C GLY A 96 8.80 12.94 -4.93
N ASP A 97 9.46 13.77 -5.74
CA ASP A 97 10.53 14.70 -5.33
C ASP A 97 9.99 16.05 -4.79
N GLY A 98 8.67 16.16 -4.59
CA GLY A 98 8.01 17.37 -4.11
C GLY A 98 8.05 17.56 -2.59
N VAL A 99 8.71 16.64 -1.89
CA VAL A 99 8.99 16.71 -0.46
C VAL A 99 10.39 17.26 -0.23
N ASP A 100 10.65 17.78 0.97
CA ASP A 100 11.97 18.32 1.27
C ASP A 100 13.02 17.20 1.35
N ALA A 101 14.30 17.56 1.53
CA ALA A 101 15.39 16.57 1.64
C ALA A 101 15.37 15.77 2.96
N GLY A 102 14.31 15.92 3.76
CA GLY A 102 14.06 15.21 4.99
C GLY A 102 13.72 13.74 4.78
N LYS A 103 13.42 13.07 5.89
CA LYS A 103 13.14 11.63 5.89
C LYS A 103 11.69 11.38 5.46
N HIS A 104 11.46 11.21 4.16
CA HIS A 104 10.15 10.87 3.63
C HIS A 104 10.08 9.39 3.22
N GLN A 105 9.19 8.62 3.86
CA GLN A 105 9.05 7.18 3.61
C GLN A 105 7.65 6.89 3.05
N ALA A 106 7.59 6.34 1.83
CA ALA A 106 6.39 6.29 1.00
C ALA A 106 6.19 4.90 0.35
N VAL A 107 5.54 3.99 1.09
CA VAL A 107 5.36 2.61 0.66
C VAL A 107 4.28 2.50 -0.44
N ALA A 108 4.62 1.88 -1.58
CA ALA A 108 3.64 1.59 -2.63
C ALA A 108 2.77 0.38 -2.27
N LEU A 109 3.40 -0.77 -1.99
CA LEU A 109 2.75 -2.03 -1.65
C LEU A 109 3.30 -2.57 -0.34
N ARG A 110 2.40 -2.94 0.57
CA ARG A 110 2.70 -3.69 1.79
C ARG A 110 1.91 -5.01 1.81
N THR A 111 2.60 -6.12 2.02
CA THR A 111 1.96 -7.44 2.15
C THR A 111 2.42 -8.16 3.41
N ASP A 112 1.46 -8.54 4.26
CA ASP A 112 1.71 -9.29 5.49
C ASP A 112 1.16 -10.74 5.42
N GLY A 113 0.47 -11.09 4.34
CA GLY A 113 -0.09 -12.44 4.13
C GLY A 113 0.95 -13.45 3.61
N ASP A 114 0.69 -14.74 3.81
CA ASP A 114 1.51 -15.85 3.30
C ASP A 114 1.16 -16.20 1.84
N LYS A 115 2.10 -16.81 1.11
CA LYS A 115 1.92 -17.31 -0.28
C LYS A 115 1.42 -16.28 -1.29
N VAL A 116 1.83 -15.02 -1.13
CA VAL A 116 1.49 -13.94 -2.06
C VAL A 116 2.19 -14.15 -3.41
N GLN A 117 1.45 -13.93 -4.50
CA GLN A 117 1.96 -13.97 -5.87
C GLN A 117 1.84 -12.61 -6.53
N ILE A 118 2.91 -12.17 -7.18
CA ILE A 118 3.01 -10.89 -7.85
C ILE A 118 3.51 -11.15 -9.27
N ASN A 119 2.68 -10.87 -10.28
CA ASN A 119 2.97 -11.19 -11.67
C ASN A 119 2.73 -9.97 -12.59
N ASN A 120 3.75 -9.52 -13.32
CA ASN A 120 3.61 -8.35 -14.20
C ASN A 120 3.02 -7.11 -13.48
N VAL A 121 3.51 -6.83 -12.27
CA VAL A 121 3.13 -5.66 -11.48
C VAL A 121 4.28 -4.67 -11.49
N GLU A 122 3.96 -3.41 -11.73
CA GLU A 122 4.94 -2.31 -11.67
C GLU A 122 4.80 -1.52 -10.37
N TYR A 123 5.93 -1.05 -9.86
CA TYR A 123 6.01 -0.24 -8.65
C TYR A 123 6.62 1.12 -8.96
N SER A 124 6.07 2.18 -8.38
CA SER A 124 6.68 3.52 -8.47
C SER A 124 6.58 4.26 -7.14
N GLY A 125 7.67 4.90 -6.73
CA GLY A 125 7.75 5.73 -5.53
C GLY A 125 9.13 6.36 -5.39
N PRO A 126 9.31 7.32 -4.48
CA PRO A 126 10.63 7.86 -4.17
C PRO A 126 11.57 6.76 -3.67
N PRO A 127 12.90 6.90 -3.80
CA PRO A 127 13.86 5.89 -3.37
C PRO A 127 13.73 5.63 -1.87
N GLU A 128 13.14 4.50 -1.49
CA GLU A 128 12.90 4.15 -0.10
C GLU A 128 13.81 2.99 0.35
N HIS A 129 14.48 3.17 1.50
CA HIS A 129 15.25 2.14 2.19
C HIS A 129 14.26 1.12 2.78
N LEU A 130 13.95 0.08 1.99
CA LEU A 130 12.91 -0.90 2.30
C LEU A 130 13.24 -1.72 3.56
N PRO A 131 12.35 -1.78 4.56
CA PRO A 131 12.56 -2.66 5.72
C PRO A 131 12.45 -4.14 5.32
N GLY A 132 13.62 -4.74 5.06
CA GLY A 132 14.08 -6.11 5.39
C GLY A 132 13.27 -7.36 5.00
N HIS A 133 11.95 -7.32 4.84
CA HIS A 133 11.13 -8.52 4.64
C HIS A 133 10.16 -8.45 3.44
N GLN A 134 10.05 -7.33 2.74
CA GLN A 134 9.06 -7.18 1.65
C GLN A 134 9.66 -7.19 0.23
N GLN A 135 10.91 -7.61 0.07
CA GLN A 135 11.62 -7.62 -1.22
C GLN A 135 11.94 -9.00 -1.82
N ARG A 136 11.58 -10.14 -1.21
CA ARG A 136 11.71 -11.44 -1.90
C ARG A 136 10.50 -11.73 -2.78
N CYS A 137 10.32 -10.92 -3.81
CA CYS A 137 9.69 -11.32 -5.06
C CYS A 137 10.41 -10.63 -6.23
N THR A 138 11.75 -10.66 -6.21
CA THR A 138 12.54 -10.41 -7.41
C THR A 138 12.38 -11.63 -8.33
N LYS A 139 11.74 -11.38 -9.48
CA LYS A 139 11.73 -12.11 -10.76
C LYS A 139 12.65 -13.34 -10.84
N PRO A 140 12.19 -14.53 -11.30
CA PRO A 140 13.10 -15.64 -11.55
C PRO A 140 14.12 -15.22 -12.63
N PRO A 141 15.41 -15.61 -12.48
CA PRO A 141 16.40 -15.36 -13.51
C PRO A 141 15.99 -16.10 -14.80
N ARG A 142 16.27 -15.46 -15.93
CA ARG A 142 16.18 -16.10 -17.26
C ARG A 142 17.20 -17.21 -17.38
#